data_AF-E9I562-F1
#
_entry.id   AF-E9I562-F1
#
_cell.length_a   1.000
_cell.length_b   1.000
_cell.length_c   1.000
_cell.angle_alpha   90.00
_cell.angle_beta   90.00
_cell.angle_gamma   90.00
#
_symmetry.space_group_name_H-M   'P 1'
#
loop_
_entity.id
_entity.type
_entity.pdbx_description
1 polymer ?
#
loop_
_entity_poly.entity_id
_entity_poly.type
_entity_poly.pdbx_seq_one_letter_code
_entity_poly.pdbx_strand_id
1 'polypeptide(L)'
;MGVNMPAKTVVFDTILKHDGTGFRNLLPAVYIQMAGRAGRRGLDTTGTVIILCKNDVPESSELHAMMLGQPMKLSSQFRVTYSMILNLLRVEHLRVEDMTKRSFGENNQQSKLGKVMEQLHKLYDQVQMLPQLACDICTDIDSYYNNASAYLRLKE
;
A
#
# COMPACT_ATOMS: atom_id res chain seq x y z
N MET A 1 -11.37 19.31 5.97
CA MET A 1 -10.75 19.50 4.64
C MET A 1 -11.87 19.59 3.60
N GLY A 2 -12.16 20.76 3.03
CA GLY A 2 -13.25 20.82 2.03
C GLY A 2 -13.84 22.20 1.69
N VAL A 3 -13.15 23.31 1.97
CA VAL A 3 -13.61 24.62 1.47
C VAL A 3 -12.85 24.92 0.18
N ASN A 4 -13.58 25.25 -0.89
CA ASN A 4 -12.99 25.66 -2.16
C ASN A 4 -12.58 27.14 -2.11
N MET A 5 -11.63 27.45 -1.23
CA MET A 5 -11.13 28.81 -1.02
C MET A 5 -9.64 28.88 -1.38
N PRO A 6 -9.29 29.25 -2.62
CA PRO A 6 -7.90 29.49 -3.01
C PRO A 6 -7.40 30.84 -2.47
N ALA A 7 -6.12 30.91 -2.14
CA ALA A 7 -5.44 32.11 -1.64
C ALA A 7 -4.30 32.49 -2.59
N LYS A 8 -3.89 33.77 -2.61
CA LYS A 8 -2.72 34.20 -3.39
C LYS A 8 -1.42 33.60 -2.84
N THR A 9 -1.31 33.58 -1.50
CA THR A 9 -0.14 33.11 -0.77
C THR A 9 -0.56 32.15 0.34
N VAL A 10 0.19 31.06 0.50
CA VAL A 10 0.07 30.13 1.64
C VAL A 10 1.34 30.22 2.48
N VAL A 11 1.17 30.31 3.79
CA VAL A 11 2.28 30.37 4.74
C VAL A 11 2.21 29.16 5.67
N PHE A 12 3.29 28.39 5.73
CA PHE A 12 3.47 27.30 6.69
C PHE A 12 4.19 27.84 7.92
N ASP A 13 3.52 27.79 9.07
CA ASP A 13 4.12 28.18 10.35
C ASP A 13 5.21 27.21 10.81
N THR A 14 4.98 25.91 10.58
CA THR A 14 5.91 24.82 10.89
C THR A 14 5.79 23.71 9.83
N ILE A 15 6.87 22.94 9.65
CA ILE A 15 6.87 21.71 8.83
C ILE A 15 6.59 20.44 9.65
N LEU A 16 6.42 20.59 10.96
CA LEU A 16 6.16 19.52 11.91
C LEU A 16 4.67 19.46 12.24
N LYS A 17 4.10 18.26 12.16
CA LYS A 17 2.73 17.94 12.56
C LYS A 17 2.72 16.95 13.70
N HIS A 18 1.90 17.22 14.72
CA HIS A 18 1.62 16.28 15.80
C HIS A 18 0.45 15.36 15.42
N ASP A 19 0.66 14.03 15.42
CA ASP A 19 -0.38 13.06 15.08
C ASP A 19 -1.03 12.38 16.31
N GLY A 20 -0.77 12.90 17.51
CA GLY A 20 -1.29 12.37 18.78
C GLY A 20 -0.26 11.54 19.54
N THR A 21 0.68 10.89 18.85
CA THR A 21 1.78 10.12 19.46
C THR A 21 3.11 10.84 19.46
N GLY A 22 3.33 11.77 18.53
CA GLY A 22 4.58 12.50 18.40
C GLY A 22 4.55 13.49 17.25
N PHE A 23 5.62 14.25 17.13
CA PHE A 23 5.86 15.17 16.03
C PHE A 23 6.57 14.46 14.88
N ARG A 24 6.08 14.70 13.66
CA ARG A 24 6.75 14.26 12.44
C ARG A 24 6.69 15.32 11.37
N ASN A 25 7.59 15.23 10.39
CA ASN A 25 7.55 16.07 9.20
C ASN A 25 6.26 15.83 8.40
N LEU A 26 5.78 16.89 7.75
CA LEU A 26 4.63 16.82 6.86
C LEU A 26 4.89 15.81 5.74
N LEU A 27 3.91 14.93 5.52
CA LEU A 27 3.94 14.03 4.38
C LEU A 27 3.81 14.84 3.08
N PRO A 28 4.46 14.42 1.98
CA PRO A 28 4.40 15.13 0.70
C PRO A 28 2.97 15.37 0.21
N ALA A 29 2.08 14.38 0.38
CA ALA A 29 0.68 14.51 0.00
C ALA A 29 -0.06 15.62 0.76
N VAL A 30 0.24 15.79 2.05
CA VAL A 30 -0.37 16.83 2.90
C VAL A 30 0.21 18.19 2.56
N TYR A 31 1.53 18.26 2.33
CA TYR A 31 2.19 19.48 1.85
C TYR A 31 1.58 19.95 0.53
N ILE A 32 1.49 19.08 -0.48
CA ILE A 32 0.90 19.41 -1.79
C ILE A 32 -0.56 19.85 -1.65
N GLN A 33 -1.34 19.21 -0.79
CA GLN A 33 -2.74 19.58 -0.56
C GLN A 33 -2.88 21.00 0.04
N MET A 34 -1.99 21.38 0.96
CA MET A 34 -1.99 22.70 1.59
C MET A 34 -1.39 23.76 0.66
N ALA A 35 -0.19 23.51 0.13
CA ALA A 35 0.53 24.40 -0.78
C ALA A 35 -0.23 24.65 -2.09
N GLY A 36 -0.96 23.65 -2.59
CA GLY A 36 -1.79 23.75 -3.78
C GLY A 36 -3.00 24.69 -3.65
N ARG A 37 -3.24 25.27 -2.47
CA ARG A 37 -4.21 26.38 -2.30
C ARG A 37 -3.63 27.74 -2.68
N ALA A 38 -2.31 27.85 -2.88
CA ALA A 38 -1.66 29.06 -3.34
C ALA A 38 -1.85 29.27 -4.85
N GLY A 39 -2.19 30.50 -5.23
CA GLY A 39 -2.46 30.92 -6.60
C GLY A 39 -3.94 30.78 -6.96
N ARG A 40 -4.57 31.92 -7.31
CA ARG A 40 -5.95 31.94 -7.79
C ARG A 40 -5.97 31.89 -9.31
N ARG A 41 -6.56 30.84 -9.87
CA ARG A 41 -6.69 30.63 -11.31
C ARG A 41 -7.33 31.85 -11.99
N GLY A 42 -6.63 32.42 -12.97
CA GLY A 42 -7.10 33.58 -13.75
C GLY A 42 -6.87 34.95 -13.11
N LEU A 43 -6.37 35.01 -11.86
CA LEU A 43 -6.03 36.27 -11.18
C LEU A 43 -4.54 36.40 -10.89
N ASP A 44 -3.91 35.31 -10.46
CA ASP A 44 -2.49 35.27 -10.11
C ASP A 44 -1.73 34.41 -11.16
N THR A 45 -0.58 34.87 -11.64
CA THR A 45 0.27 34.14 -12.60
C THR A 45 0.95 32.93 -11.96
N THR A 46 1.30 33.05 -10.68
CA THR A 46 1.97 32.02 -9.88
C THR A 46 1.45 32.06 -8.45
N GLY A 47 1.35 30.89 -7.80
CA GLY A 47 1.08 30.79 -6.36
C GLY A 47 2.36 30.97 -5.55
N THR A 48 2.30 31.73 -4.45
CA THR A 48 3.44 31.91 -3.54
C THR A 48 3.26 31.04 -2.30
N VAL A 49 4.30 30.27 -1.95
CA VAL A 49 4.31 29.44 -0.74
C VAL A 49 5.51 29.84 0.10
N ILE A 50 5.30 30.15 1.37
CA ILE A 50 6.34 30.57 2.32
C ILE A 50 6.39 29.56 3.46
N ILE A 51 7.58 29.09 3.81
CA ILE A 51 7.81 28.25 4.99
C ILE A 51 8.52 29.14 6.02
N LEU A 52 7.91 29.30 7.19
CA LEU A 52 8.49 30.08 8.27
C LEU A 52 9.46 29.20 9.07
N CYS A 53 10.71 29.65 9.17
CA CYS A 53 11.73 29.01 10.01
C CYS A 53 11.88 29.85 11.28
N LYS A 54 11.23 29.45 12.37
CA LYS A 54 11.31 30.16 13.67
C LYS A 54 12.57 29.82 14.46
N ASN A 55 13.03 28.57 14.37
CA ASN A 55 14.19 28.04 15.09
C ASN A 55 15.32 27.79 14.08
N ASP A 56 16.00 26.66 14.22
CA ASP A 56 17.00 26.20 13.28
C ASP A 56 16.42 25.99 11.88
N VAL A 57 17.28 26.19 10.89
CA VAL A 57 16.95 25.92 9.50
C VAL A 57 16.80 24.42 9.34
N PRO A 58 15.63 23.92 8.89
CA PRO A 58 15.44 22.49 8.66
C PRO A 58 16.42 21.98 7.61
N GLU A 59 16.83 20.72 7.74
CA GLU A 59 17.80 20.12 6.85
C GLU A 59 17.27 20.11 5.41
N SER A 60 18.16 20.38 4.45
CA SER A 60 17.79 20.41 3.03
C SER A 60 17.20 19.09 2.54
N SER A 61 17.68 17.96 3.08
CA SER A 61 17.19 16.62 2.75
C SER A 61 15.71 16.43 3.15
N GLU A 62 15.31 16.91 4.33
CA GLU A 62 13.94 16.84 4.83
C GLU A 62 12.98 17.71 4.01
N LEU A 63 13.40 18.93 3.68
CA LEU A 63 12.63 19.83 2.82
C LEU A 63 12.46 19.23 1.42
N HIS A 64 13.52 18.66 0.86
CA HIS A 64 13.48 18.01 -0.45
C HIS A 64 12.54 16.81 -0.45
N ALA A 65 12.60 15.98 0.59
CA ALA A 65 11.71 14.85 0.77
C ALA A 65 10.24 15.28 0.90
N MET A 66 9.95 16.39 1.61
CA MET A 66 8.59 16.92 1.76
C MET A 66 8.06 17.55 0.48
N MET A 67 8.85 18.40 -0.20
CA MET A 67 8.41 19.22 -1.33
C MET A 67 8.39 18.44 -2.65
N LEU A 68 9.40 17.59 -2.87
CA LEU A 68 9.60 16.86 -4.13
C LEU A 68 9.39 15.34 -3.97
N GLY A 69 9.02 14.89 -2.77
CA GLY A 69 8.71 13.49 -2.51
C GLY A 69 7.47 13.01 -3.26
N GLN A 70 7.46 11.72 -3.57
CA GLN A 70 6.29 11.09 -4.18
C GLN A 70 5.12 11.07 -3.18
N PRO A 71 3.91 11.50 -3.59
CA PRO A 71 2.72 11.34 -2.78
C PRO A 71 2.51 9.88 -2.41
N MET A 72 2.04 9.63 -1.18
CA MET A 72 1.79 8.28 -0.72
C MET A 72 0.75 7.58 -1.62
N LYS A 73 0.98 6.30 -1.90
CA LYS A 73 0.01 5.48 -2.63
C LYS A 73 -1.26 5.35 -1.79
N LEU A 74 -2.41 5.36 -2.46
CA LEU A 74 -3.69 5.10 -1.81
C LEU A 74 -3.65 3.70 -1.21
N SER A 75 -3.91 3.62 0.09
CA SER A 75 -4.03 2.36 0.82
C SER A 75 -5.50 2.15 1.21
N SER A 76 -5.93 0.89 1.23
CA SER A 76 -7.26 0.56 1.75
C SER A 76 -7.34 0.91 3.23
N GLN A 77 -8.41 1.61 3.61
CA GLN A 77 -8.80 1.82 5.01
C GLN A 77 -10.00 0.93 5.38
N PHE A 78 -10.35 -0.03 4.52
CA PHE A 78 -11.44 -0.95 4.79
C PHE A 78 -11.12 -1.78 6.04
N ARG A 79 -12.03 -1.76 7.01
CA ARG A 79 -11.96 -2.55 8.23
C ARG A 79 -13.34 -3.14 8.48
N VAL A 80 -13.37 -4.44 8.80
CA VAL A 80 -14.61 -5.10 9.20
C VAL A 80 -14.94 -4.67 10.61
N THR A 81 -16.11 -4.06 10.80
CA THR A 81 -16.61 -3.63 12.11
C THR A 81 -17.81 -4.47 12.52
N TYR A 82 -18.04 -4.63 13.82
CA TYR A 82 -19.20 -5.40 14.31
C TYR A 82 -20.54 -4.86 13.78
N SER A 83 -20.69 -3.53 13.70
CA SER A 83 -21.89 -2.91 13.13
C SER A 83 -22.09 -3.28 11.65
N MET A 84 -21.01 -3.33 10.86
CA MET A 84 -21.08 -3.79 9.47
C MET A 84 -21.53 -5.25 9.39
N ILE A 85 -20.97 -6.15 10.21
CA ILE A 85 -21.36 -7.57 10.21
C ILE A 85 -22.83 -7.72 10.57
N LEU A 86 -23.29 -7.06 11.65
CA LEU A 86 -24.70 -7.13 12.08
C LEU A 86 -25.66 -6.58 11.01
N ASN A 87 -25.29 -5.48 10.34
CA ASN A 87 -26.08 -4.92 9.26
C ASN A 87 -26.13 -5.83 8.02
N LEU A 88 -25.04 -6.55 7.73
CA LEU A 88 -24.99 -7.51 6.62
C LEU A 88 -25.76 -8.79 6.95
N LEU A 89 -25.71 -9.28 8.19
CA LEU A 89 -26.51 -10.45 8.62
C LEU A 89 -28.02 -10.17 8.56
N ARG A 90 -28.44 -8.91 8.68
CA ARG A 90 -29.85 -8.50 8.50
C ARG A 90 -30.29 -8.57 7.03
N VAL A 91 -29.36 -8.51 6.08
CA VAL A 91 -29.62 -8.44 4.64
C VAL A 91 -29.23 -9.79 4.02
N GLU A 92 -30.21 -10.66 3.74
CA GLU A 92 -29.98 -12.06 3.36
C GLU A 92 -29.11 -12.30 2.11
N HIS A 93 -28.97 -11.30 1.24
CA HIS A 93 -28.37 -11.44 -0.10
C HIS A 93 -26.91 -10.98 -0.19
N LEU A 94 -26.30 -10.45 0.87
CA LEU A 94 -24.92 -9.98 0.84
C LEU A 94 -24.10 -10.55 2.00
N ARG A 95 -23.19 -11.45 1.68
CA ARG A 95 -22.26 -12.01 2.66
C ARG A 95 -21.04 -11.10 2.88
N VAL A 96 -20.46 -11.19 4.06
CA VAL A 96 -19.27 -10.39 4.44
C VAL A 96 -18.07 -10.73 3.55
N GLU A 97 -17.97 -11.99 3.14
CA GLU A 97 -16.91 -12.50 2.26
C GLU A 97 -16.95 -11.81 0.90
N ASP A 98 -18.15 -11.58 0.34
CA ASP A 98 -18.31 -10.94 -0.96
C ASP A 98 -17.94 -9.44 -0.90
N MET A 99 -18.28 -8.77 0.19
CA MET A 99 -17.83 -7.39 0.43
C MET A 99 -16.31 -7.31 0.59
N THR A 100 -15.71 -8.28 1.30
CA THR A 100 -14.26 -8.32 1.51
C THR A 100 -13.53 -8.56 0.19
N LYS A 101 -14.00 -9.51 -0.63
CA LYS A 101 -13.45 -9.79 -1.97
C LYS A 101 -13.50 -8.57 -2.90
N ARG A 102 -14.53 -7.73 -2.80
CA ARG A 102 -14.67 -6.52 -3.61
C ARG A 102 -13.98 -5.29 -3.00
N SER A 103 -13.38 -5.42 -1.83
CA SER A 103 -12.74 -4.30 -1.15
C SER A 103 -11.49 -3.82 -1.90
N PHE A 104 -11.14 -2.53 -1.73
CA PHE A 104 -9.95 -1.95 -2.34
C PHE A 104 -8.64 -2.63 -1.90
N GLY A 105 -8.64 -3.26 -0.71
CA GLY A 105 -7.49 -4.03 -0.22
C GLY A 105 -7.24 -5.29 -1.05
N GLU A 106 -8.32 -5.99 -1.41
CA GLU A 106 -8.27 -7.23 -2.18
C GLU A 106 -8.05 -7.02 -3.68
N ASN A 107 -8.40 -5.85 -4.22
CA ASN A 107 -8.20 -5.55 -5.65
C ASN A 107 -6.73 -5.66 -6.09
N ASN A 108 -5.79 -5.25 -5.22
CA ASN A 108 -4.36 -5.41 -5.49
C ASN A 108 -3.91 -6.88 -5.45
N GLN A 109 -4.57 -7.75 -4.68
CA GLN A 109 -4.29 -9.18 -4.69
C GLN A 109 -4.91 -9.85 -5.92
N GLN A 110 -6.14 -9.50 -6.27
CA GLN A 110 -6.83 -10.03 -7.45
C GLN A 110 -6.10 -9.74 -8.76
N SER A 111 -5.56 -8.52 -8.91
CA SER A 111 -4.73 -8.20 -10.09
C SER A 111 -3.43 -9.01 -10.16
N LYS A 112 -2.91 -9.48 -9.02
CA LYS A 112 -1.75 -10.38 -8.96
C LYS A 112 -2.13 -11.83 -9.21
N LEU A 113 -3.35 -12.27 -8.86
CA LEU A 113 -3.79 -13.66 -9.04
C LEU A 113 -3.61 -14.15 -10.48
N GLY A 114 -3.92 -13.31 -11.48
CA GLY A 114 -3.71 -13.69 -12.88
C GLY A 114 -2.24 -14.02 -13.21
N LYS A 115 -1.30 -13.22 -12.69
CA LYS A 115 0.15 -13.49 -12.87
C LYS A 115 0.59 -14.76 -12.14
N VAL A 116 0.05 -14.99 -10.95
CA VAL A 116 0.35 -16.20 -10.17
C VAL A 116 -0.18 -17.45 -10.87
N MET A 117 -1.40 -17.38 -11.44
CA MET A 117 -1.95 -18.46 -12.24
C MET A 117 -1.09 -18.76 -13.47
N GLU A 118 -0.64 -17.72 -14.18
CA GLU A 118 0.26 -17.90 -15.33
C GLU A 118 1.58 -18.57 -14.92
N GLN A 119 2.16 -18.18 -13.79
CA GLN A 119 3.36 -18.81 -13.24
C GLN A 119 3.13 -20.27 -12.85
N LEU A 120 1.98 -20.59 -12.25
CA LEU A 120 1.61 -21.96 -11.92
C LEU A 120 1.50 -22.84 -13.16
N HIS A 121 0.88 -22.35 -14.23
CA HIS A 121 0.80 -23.09 -15.50
C HIS A 121 2.21 -23.38 -16.05
N LYS A 122 3.09 -22.38 -16.09
CA LYS A 122 4.48 -22.56 -16.55
C LYS A 122 5.23 -23.60 -15.72
N LEU A 123 5.07 -23.58 -14.39
CA LEU A 123 5.67 -24.57 -13.49
C LEU A 123 5.10 -25.97 -13.73
N TYR A 124 3.79 -26.08 -13.95
CA TYR A 124 3.14 -27.35 -14.23
C TYR A 124 3.62 -27.96 -15.57
N ASP A 125 3.73 -27.13 -16.61
CA ASP A 125 4.29 -27.53 -17.90
C ASP A 125 5.75 -28.00 -17.76
N GLN A 126 6.55 -27.29 -16.97
CA GLN A 126 7.93 -27.70 -16.66
C GLN A 126 7.99 -29.06 -15.96
N VAL A 127 7.10 -29.30 -14.99
CA VAL A 127 7.01 -30.59 -14.29
C VAL A 127 6.60 -31.70 -15.25
N GLN A 128 5.66 -31.45 -16.16
CA GLN A 128 5.26 -32.45 -17.17
C GLN A 128 6.34 -32.75 -18.21
N MET A 129 7.23 -31.80 -18.48
CA MET A 129 8.37 -31.98 -19.40
C MET A 129 9.50 -32.81 -18.78
N LEU A 130 9.47 -33.06 -17.47
CA LEU A 130 10.48 -33.92 -16.82
C LEU A 130 10.24 -35.39 -17.18
N PRO A 131 11.29 -36.14 -17.51
CA PRO A 131 11.17 -37.56 -17.77
C PRO A 131 10.64 -38.28 -16.54
N GLN A 132 9.70 -39.21 -16.74
CA GLN A 132 9.28 -40.11 -15.67
C GLN A 132 10.48 -40.94 -15.20
N LEU A 133 10.70 -40.96 -13.88
CA LEU A 133 11.79 -41.73 -13.30
C LEU A 133 11.51 -43.22 -13.47
N ALA A 134 12.25 -43.88 -14.35
CA ALA A 134 12.32 -45.34 -14.38
C ALA A 134 13.27 -45.79 -13.26
N CYS A 135 12.72 -46.25 -12.13
CA CYS A 135 13.51 -46.86 -11.08
C CYS A 135 12.84 -48.14 -10.56
N ASP A 136 13.57 -49.25 -10.60
CA ASP A 136 13.08 -50.58 -10.23
C ASP A 136 12.98 -50.81 -8.72
N ILE A 137 13.65 -49.99 -7.90
CA ILE A 137 13.74 -50.15 -6.43
C ILE A 137 12.99 -49.02 -5.70
N CYS A 138 12.61 -47.98 -6.42
CA CYS A 138 12.21 -46.72 -5.82
C CYS A 138 10.68 -46.59 -5.71
N THR A 139 10.06 -47.38 -4.83
CA THR A 139 8.60 -47.35 -4.65
C THR A 139 8.10 -46.19 -3.80
N ASP A 140 8.98 -45.51 -3.04
CA ASP A 140 8.59 -44.51 -2.03
C ASP A 140 9.52 -43.26 -2.00
N ILE A 141 9.95 -42.80 -3.19
CA ILE A 141 10.87 -41.65 -3.34
C ILE A 141 10.29 -40.39 -2.69
N ASP A 142 9.00 -40.14 -2.86
CA ASP A 142 8.36 -38.93 -2.36
C ASP A 142 8.43 -38.86 -0.83
N SER A 143 8.17 -39.98 -0.15
CA SER A 143 8.28 -40.08 1.31
C SER A 143 9.71 -39.86 1.78
N TYR A 144 10.70 -40.47 1.12
CA TYR A 144 12.12 -40.27 1.45
C TYR A 144 12.55 -38.81 1.26
N TYR A 145 12.20 -38.19 0.12
CA TYR A 145 12.54 -36.81 -0.19
C TYR A 145 11.93 -35.83 0.83
N ASN A 146 10.65 -36.03 1.19
CA ASN A 146 9.97 -35.20 2.19
C ASN A 146 10.63 -35.33 3.58
N ASN A 147 10.98 -36.54 4.00
CA ASN A 147 11.65 -36.76 5.29
C ASN A 147 13.08 -36.19 5.31
N ALA A 148 13.85 -36.38 4.24
CA ALA A 148 15.22 -35.87 4.14
C ALA A 148 15.24 -34.33 4.09
N SER A 149 14.34 -33.71 3.33
CA SER A 149 14.22 -32.25 3.26
C SER A 149 13.74 -31.64 4.58
N ALA A 150 12.83 -32.29 5.29
CA ALA A 150 12.41 -31.87 6.64
C ALA A 150 13.58 -31.96 7.64
N TYR A 151 14.36 -33.03 7.60
CA TYR A 151 15.56 -33.18 8.45
C TYR A 151 16.61 -32.10 8.17
N LEU A 152 16.88 -31.80 6.90
CA LEU A 152 17.84 -30.75 6.52
C LEU A 152 17.39 -29.36 6.99
N ARG A 153 16.09 -29.03 6.89
CA ARG A 153 15.53 -27.76 7.38
C ARG A 153 15.58 -27.59 8.90
N LEU A 154 15.60 -28.68 9.65
CA LEU A 154 15.70 -28.65 11.13
C LEU A 154 17.15 -28.54 11.63
N LYS A 155 18.13 -28.72 10.73
CA LYS A 155 19.56 -28.70 11.04
C LYS A 155 20.19 -27.32 10.78
N GLU A 156 19.55 -26.47 9.97
CA GLU A 156 19.79 -25.03 9.90
C GLU A 156 19.14 -24.30 11.09
#